data_AF-A0A811UIH9-F1
#
_entry.id   AF-A0A811UIH9-F1
#
_cell.length_a   1.000
_cell.length_b   1.000
_cell.length_c   1.000
_cell.angle_alpha   90.00
_cell.angle_beta   90.00
_cell.angle_gamma   90.00
#
_symmetry.space_group_name_H-M   'P 1'
#
loop_
_entity.id
_entity.type
_entity.pdbx_description
1 polymer ?
#
loop_
_entity_poly.entity_id
_entity_poly.type
_entity_poly.pdbx_seq_one_letter_code
_entity_poly.pdbx_strand_id
1 'polypeptide(L)'
;MFAQQKVTLPRGRHKIVILDEADSMTEGAQQALRRTMEIYSSTTRFALACNTSEKIIEPIQSRCAMLRFTKLSDGQILAKLIDVCQHENITYEEDGLEAIVFTAQGDMRQALNNLQSTAQGFGTITGANVFKVCDEPHPMLIQDMLQHCAHNDIHKAYKILTKLWRLGYASEDIIGNIFRVCKRLNIDEHMKLNFIKEIGITHMKVVDGLNSLLQLTSLLAKLCVIAETH
;
A
#
# COMPACT_ATOMS: atom_id res chain seq x y z
N MET A 1 21.19 -38.41 -2.35
CA MET A 1 21.79 -37.09 -2.70
C MET A 1 20.82 -36.45 -3.68
N PHE A 2 19.98 -35.52 -3.22
CA PHE A 2 19.01 -34.86 -4.10
C PHE A 2 19.77 -34.04 -5.15
N ALA A 3 19.39 -34.21 -6.42
CA ALA A 3 20.00 -33.71 -7.66
C ALA A 3 21.15 -32.68 -7.52
N GLN A 4 22.35 -33.05 -7.98
CA GLN A 4 23.50 -32.16 -8.05
C GLN A 4 23.86 -31.90 -9.52
N GLN A 5 23.75 -30.64 -9.98
CA GLN A 5 24.24 -30.22 -11.29
C GLN A 5 25.51 -29.37 -11.11
N LYS A 6 26.62 -29.82 -11.70
CA LYS A 6 27.92 -29.14 -11.60
C LYS A 6 28.12 -28.22 -12.79
N VAL A 7 27.99 -26.91 -12.55
CA VAL A 7 28.33 -25.87 -13.53
C VAL A 7 29.65 -25.23 -13.12
N THR A 8 30.68 -25.39 -13.95
CA THR A 8 31.99 -24.74 -13.80
C THR A 8 32.04 -23.48 -14.65
N LEU A 9 32.30 -22.35 -14.00
CA LEU A 9 32.46 -21.05 -14.67
C LEU A 9 33.96 -20.74 -14.91
N PRO A 10 34.29 -19.91 -15.91
CA PRO A 10 35.64 -19.38 -16.11
C PRO A 10 36.16 -18.64 -14.86
N ARG A 11 37.50 -18.53 -14.75
CA ARG A 11 38.14 -17.79 -13.65
C ARG A 11 37.59 -16.34 -13.58
N GLY A 12 37.27 -15.89 -12.37
CA GLY A 12 36.72 -14.56 -12.11
C GLY A 12 35.20 -14.42 -12.23
N ARG A 13 34.47 -15.48 -12.61
CA ARG A 13 33.00 -15.48 -12.62
C ARG A 13 32.43 -16.28 -11.46
N HIS A 14 31.36 -15.75 -10.86
CA HIS A 14 30.59 -16.42 -9.82
C HIS A 14 29.20 -16.77 -10.34
N LYS A 15 28.63 -17.88 -9.85
CA LYS A 15 27.21 -18.18 -10.02
C LYS A 15 26.41 -17.21 -9.15
N ILE A 16 25.20 -16.85 -9.56
CA ILE A 16 24.28 -16.06 -8.74
C ILE A 16 23.04 -16.91 -8.45
N VAL A 17 22.66 -16.97 -7.18
CA VAL A 17 21.40 -17.57 -6.73
C VAL A 17 20.53 -16.44 -6.20
N ILE A 18 19.37 -16.25 -6.83
CA ILE A 18 18.37 -15.27 -6.40
C ILE A 18 17.30 -16.03 -5.62
N LEU A 19 17.05 -15.61 -4.40
CA LEU A 19 15.97 -16.11 -3.56
C LEU A 19 14.99 -14.97 -3.34
N ASP A 20 13.84 -15.07 -3.99
CA ASP A 20 12.73 -14.16 -3.76
C ASP A 20 11.92 -14.62 -2.54
N GLU A 21 11.23 -13.68 -1.89
CA GLU A 21 10.42 -13.93 -0.67
C GLU A 21 11.19 -14.71 0.42
N ALA A 22 12.45 -14.36 0.65
CA ALA A 22 13.30 -15.06 1.61
C ALA A 22 12.77 -15.00 3.05
N ASP A 23 11.90 -14.03 3.35
CA ASP A 23 11.19 -13.88 4.64
C ASP A 23 10.07 -14.91 4.86
N SER A 24 9.68 -15.64 3.83
CA SER A 24 8.78 -16.80 3.92
C SER A 24 9.52 -18.10 4.27
N MET A 25 10.86 -18.11 4.28
CA MET A 25 11.65 -19.28 4.66
C MET A 25 11.57 -19.54 6.17
N THR A 26 11.40 -20.81 6.55
CA THR A 26 11.49 -21.21 7.96
C THR A 26 12.90 -20.98 8.52
N GLU A 27 13.00 -20.73 9.82
CA GLU A 27 14.28 -20.50 10.48
C GLU A 27 15.27 -21.65 10.25
N GLY A 28 14.82 -22.90 10.31
CA GLY A 28 15.64 -24.07 10.00
C GLY A 28 16.20 -24.07 8.57
N ALA A 29 15.40 -23.66 7.59
CA ALA A 29 15.85 -23.53 6.20
C ALA A 29 16.89 -22.39 6.05
N GLN A 30 16.69 -21.28 6.75
CA GLN A 30 17.66 -20.18 6.77
C GLN A 30 18.99 -20.59 7.42
N GLN A 31 18.97 -21.36 8.52
CA GLN A 31 20.19 -21.89 9.15
C GLN A 31 20.97 -22.83 8.20
N ALA A 32 20.26 -23.68 7.45
CA ALA A 32 20.87 -24.53 6.44
C ALA A 32 21.45 -23.71 5.25
N LEU A 33 20.72 -22.68 4.81
CA LEU A 33 21.16 -21.76 3.76
C LEU A 33 22.44 -21.02 4.16
N ARG A 34 22.51 -20.50 5.39
CA ARG A 34 23.70 -19.84 5.94
C ARG A 34 24.96 -20.68 5.75
N ARG A 35 24.92 -21.97 6.12
CA ARG A 35 26.07 -22.88 5.95
C ARG A 35 26.44 -23.06 4.48
N THR A 36 25.45 -23.12 3.61
CA THR A 36 25.65 -23.20 2.15
C THR A 36 26.31 -21.94 1.59
N MET A 37 25.87 -20.76 2.03
CA MET A 37 26.45 -19.48 1.64
C MET A 37 27.92 -19.37 2.06
N GLU A 38 28.26 -19.84 3.26
CA GLU A 38 29.64 -19.85 3.76
C GLU A 38 30.54 -20.77 2.91
N ILE A 39 30.14 -22.02 2.71
CA ILE A 39 30.92 -23.04 1.99
C ILE A 39 31.19 -22.63 0.54
N TYR A 40 30.20 -22.03 -0.14
CA TYR A 40 30.28 -21.73 -1.57
C TYR A 40 30.57 -20.26 -1.89
N SER A 41 30.91 -19.43 -0.89
CA SER A 41 31.18 -17.99 -1.02
C SER A 41 32.22 -17.62 -2.10
N SER A 42 33.18 -18.50 -2.36
CA SER A 42 34.23 -18.30 -3.39
C SER A 42 33.74 -18.53 -4.82
N THR A 43 32.63 -19.25 -5.03
CA THR A 43 32.14 -19.65 -6.37
C THR A 43 30.74 -19.17 -6.67
N THR A 44 29.97 -18.80 -5.64
CA THR A 44 28.55 -18.48 -5.73
C THR A 44 28.24 -17.25 -4.88
N ARG A 45 27.46 -16.32 -5.44
CA ARG A 45 26.88 -15.16 -4.77
C ARG A 45 25.38 -15.38 -4.60
N PHE A 46 24.84 -14.82 -3.53
CA PHE A 46 23.41 -14.91 -3.20
C PHE A 46 22.82 -13.51 -3.22
N ALA A 47 21.63 -13.39 -3.80
CA ALA A 47 20.81 -12.19 -3.73
C ALA A 47 19.47 -12.61 -3.10
N LEU A 48 19.15 -12.03 -1.95
CA LEU A 48 17.92 -12.34 -1.21
C LEU A 48 17.01 -11.11 -1.28
N ALA A 49 15.79 -11.31 -1.76
CA ALA A 49 14.73 -10.31 -1.70
C ALA A 49 13.74 -10.69 -0.58
N CYS A 50 13.33 -9.70 0.21
CA CYS A 50 12.38 -9.88 1.30
C CYS A 50 11.66 -8.56 1.58
N ASN A 51 10.44 -8.63 2.09
CA ASN A 51 9.67 -7.45 2.50
C ASN A 51 9.98 -7.06 3.95
N THR A 52 10.17 -8.06 4.82
CA THR A 52 10.48 -7.84 6.24
C THR A 52 11.87 -8.36 6.59
N SER A 53 12.86 -7.46 6.67
CA SER A 53 14.24 -7.85 7.01
C SER A 53 14.38 -8.51 8.38
N GLU A 54 13.49 -8.22 9.33
CA GLU A 54 13.49 -8.80 10.68
C GLU A 54 13.19 -10.31 10.69
N LYS A 55 12.50 -10.83 9.66
CA LYS A 55 12.23 -12.26 9.50
C LYS A 55 13.45 -13.04 8.97
N ILE A 56 14.49 -12.33 8.53
CA ILE A 56 15.75 -12.94 8.12
C ILE A 56 16.67 -13.05 9.33
N ILE A 57 17.23 -14.23 9.58
CA ILE A 57 18.12 -14.44 10.73
C ILE A 57 19.39 -13.55 10.63
N GLU A 58 19.83 -13.02 11.76
CA GLU A 58 21.04 -12.18 11.87
C GLU A 58 22.31 -12.79 11.23
N PRO A 59 22.55 -14.12 11.31
CA PRO A 59 23.68 -14.75 10.62
C PRO A 59 23.67 -14.59 9.09
N ILE A 60 22.51 -14.52 8.44
CA ILE A 60 22.41 -14.24 7.01
C ILE A 60 22.64 -12.74 6.77
N GLN A 61 21.98 -11.87 7.55
CA GLN A 61 22.10 -10.41 7.40
C GLN A 61 23.55 -9.94 7.52
N SER A 62 24.31 -10.45 8.50
CA SER A 62 25.72 -10.11 8.71
C SER A 62 26.65 -10.50 7.55
N ARG A 63 26.22 -11.39 6.64
CA ARG A 63 26.98 -11.84 5.46
C ARG A 63 26.52 -11.19 4.15
N CYS A 64 25.47 -10.36 4.21
CA CYS A 64 24.88 -9.72 3.05
C CYS A 64 25.02 -8.21 3.14
N ALA A 65 25.18 -7.56 1.98
CA ALA A 65 25.00 -6.12 1.88
C ALA A 65 23.49 -5.82 1.90
N MET A 66 23.03 -5.10 2.91
CA MET A 66 21.62 -4.75 3.06
C MET A 66 21.30 -3.52 2.20
N LEU A 67 20.57 -3.75 1.10
CA LEU A 67 20.03 -2.69 0.26
C LEU A 67 18.56 -2.47 0.62
N ARG A 68 18.23 -1.29 1.15
CA ARG A 68 16.86 -0.94 1.55
C ARG A 68 16.18 -0.19 0.42
N PHE A 69 15.08 -0.75 -0.07
CA PHE A 69 14.18 -0.06 -0.99
C PHE A 69 13.10 0.67 -0.20
N THR A 70 12.90 1.95 -0.49
CA THR A 70 11.79 2.74 0.05
C THR A 70 10.67 2.81 -0.98
N LYS A 71 9.46 3.16 -0.51
CA LYS A 71 8.36 3.51 -1.41
C LYS A 71 8.79 4.60 -2.39
N LEU A 72 8.28 4.52 -3.61
CA LEU A 72 8.51 5.55 -4.61
C LEU A 72 7.73 6.81 -4.25
N SER A 73 8.27 7.97 -4.61
CA SER A 73 7.52 9.22 -4.49
C SER A 73 6.45 9.33 -5.58
N ASP A 74 5.39 10.07 -5.28
CA ASP A 74 4.29 10.35 -6.21
C ASP A 74 4.81 10.86 -7.56
N GLY A 75 5.83 11.74 -7.55
CA GLY A 75 6.47 12.26 -8.75
C GLY A 75 7.25 11.22 -9.57
N GLN A 76 7.92 10.25 -8.91
CA GLN A 76 8.61 9.15 -9.60
C GLN A 76 7.61 8.21 -10.28
N ILE A 77 6.49 7.91 -9.63
CA ILE A 77 5.42 7.10 -10.19
C ILE A 77 4.79 7.82 -11.38
N LEU A 78 4.41 9.09 -11.19
CA LEU A 78 3.79 9.90 -12.25
C LEU A 78 4.69 9.98 -13.50
N ALA A 79 5.99 10.25 -13.32
CA ALA A 79 6.94 10.30 -14.44
C ALA A 79 6.97 8.98 -15.22
N LYS A 80 6.91 7.83 -14.54
CA LYS A 80 6.90 6.53 -15.21
C LYS A 80 5.54 6.21 -15.86
N LEU A 81 4.43 6.63 -15.24
CA LEU A 81 3.10 6.46 -15.83
C LEU A 81 2.98 7.25 -17.14
N ILE A 82 3.46 8.49 -17.17
CA ILE A 82 3.48 9.32 -18.40
C ILE A 82 4.33 8.65 -19.47
N ASP A 83 5.53 8.18 -19.12
CA ASP A 83 6.42 7.45 -20.03
C ASP A 83 5.72 6.22 -20.65
N VAL A 84 5.04 5.41 -19.83
CA VAL A 84 4.29 4.23 -20.32
C VAL A 84 3.10 4.64 -21.20
N CYS A 85 2.35 5.67 -20.82
CA CYS A 85 1.22 6.16 -21.63
C CYS A 85 1.67 6.64 -23.01
N GLN A 86 2.83 7.29 -23.10
CA GLN A 86 3.41 7.75 -24.37
C GLN A 86 3.85 6.58 -25.25
N HIS A 87 4.48 5.54 -24.68
CA HIS A 87 4.92 4.38 -25.43
C HIS A 87 3.75 3.51 -25.94
N GLU A 88 2.68 3.40 -25.14
CA GLU A 88 1.51 2.59 -25.45
C GLU A 88 0.39 3.38 -26.18
N ASN A 89 0.62 4.68 -26.47
CA ASN A 89 -0.37 5.60 -27.06
C ASN A 89 -1.73 5.63 -26.32
N ILE A 90 -1.69 5.63 -24.99
CA ILE A 90 -2.91 5.64 -24.16
C ILE A 90 -3.35 7.09 -23.96
N THR A 91 -4.64 7.37 -24.16
CA THR A 91 -5.23 8.69 -23.88
C THR A 91 -5.53 8.82 -22.38
N TYR A 92 -5.05 9.90 -21.75
CA TYR A 92 -5.25 10.15 -20.33
C TYR A 92 -5.58 11.62 -20.05
N GLU A 93 -6.30 11.84 -18.95
CA GLU A 93 -6.49 13.14 -18.30
C GLU A 93 -5.59 13.21 -17.05
N GLU A 94 -5.22 14.43 -16.63
CA GLU A 94 -4.32 14.63 -15.48
C GLU A 94 -4.93 14.07 -14.18
N ASP A 95 -6.25 14.24 -13.99
CA ASP A 95 -6.98 13.72 -12.84
C ASP A 95 -6.95 12.18 -12.76
N GLY A 96 -6.90 11.50 -13.90
CA GLY A 96 -6.79 10.05 -14.01
C GLY A 96 -5.43 9.55 -13.55
N LEU A 97 -4.35 10.22 -13.96
CA LEU A 97 -3.00 9.87 -13.49
C LEU A 97 -2.85 10.15 -11.99
N GLU A 98 -3.37 11.27 -11.50
CA GLU A 98 -3.39 11.58 -10.07
C GLU A 98 -4.17 10.54 -9.26
N ALA A 99 -5.32 10.07 -9.76
CA ALA A 99 -6.09 9.00 -9.14
C ALA A 99 -5.31 7.67 -9.09
N ILE A 100 -4.57 7.32 -10.15
CA ILE A 100 -3.72 6.12 -10.15
C ILE A 100 -2.60 6.27 -9.12
N VAL A 101 -1.93 7.42 -9.06
CA VAL A 101 -0.87 7.67 -8.06
C VAL A 101 -1.44 7.59 -6.64
N PHE A 102 -2.63 8.14 -6.41
CA PHE A 102 -3.32 8.08 -5.12
C PHE A 102 -3.63 6.64 -4.68
N THR A 103 -4.13 5.82 -5.59
CA THR A 103 -4.47 4.41 -5.33
C THR A 103 -3.23 3.51 -5.20
N ALA A 104 -2.12 3.85 -5.86
CA ALA A 104 -0.90 3.04 -5.89
C ALA A 104 -0.02 3.11 -4.62
N GLN A 105 -0.10 4.19 -3.83
CA GLN A 105 0.59 4.31 -2.52
C GLN A 105 2.10 4.04 -2.50
N GLY A 106 2.81 4.41 -3.56
CA GLY A 106 4.25 4.15 -3.69
C GLY A 106 4.61 2.81 -4.34
N ASP A 107 3.62 1.98 -4.70
CA ASP A 107 3.79 0.72 -5.43
C ASP A 107 3.62 0.92 -6.94
N MET A 108 4.73 0.84 -7.68
CA MET A 108 4.74 0.94 -9.14
C MET A 108 3.96 -0.19 -9.82
N ARG A 109 4.02 -1.41 -9.27
CA ARG A 109 3.32 -2.57 -9.84
C ARG A 109 1.82 -2.34 -9.77
N GLN A 110 1.32 -1.88 -8.63
CA GLN A 110 -0.09 -1.52 -8.47
C GLN A 110 -0.49 -0.38 -9.41
N ALA A 111 0.33 0.67 -9.52
CA ALA A 111 0.08 1.79 -10.42
C ALA A 111 -0.10 1.34 -11.89
N LEU A 112 0.83 0.51 -12.38
CA LEU A 112 0.78 0.01 -13.76
C LEU A 112 -0.39 -0.95 -13.99
N ASN A 113 -0.71 -1.81 -13.01
CA ASN A 113 -1.87 -2.69 -13.09
C ASN A 113 -3.18 -1.90 -13.17
N ASN A 114 -3.32 -0.84 -12.36
CA ASN A 114 -4.48 0.04 -12.36
C ASN A 114 -4.58 0.81 -13.70
N LEU A 115 -3.45 1.31 -14.20
CA LEU A 115 -3.35 1.96 -15.50
C LEU A 115 -3.84 1.04 -16.63
N GLN A 116 -3.28 -0.17 -16.70
CA GLN A 116 -3.62 -1.15 -17.70
C GLN A 116 -5.09 -1.57 -17.62
N SER A 117 -5.58 -1.85 -16.40
CA SER A 117 -6.98 -2.27 -16.20
C SER A 117 -7.96 -1.17 -16.61
N THR A 118 -7.63 0.09 -16.31
CA THR A 118 -8.46 1.25 -16.70
C THR A 118 -8.43 1.47 -18.21
N ALA A 119 -7.26 1.39 -18.83
CA ALA A 119 -7.11 1.54 -20.27
C ALA A 119 -7.85 0.43 -21.03
N GLN A 120 -7.76 -0.82 -20.59
CA GLN A 120 -8.47 -1.94 -21.21
C GLN A 120 -9.99 -1.89 -20.99
N GLY A 121 -10.44 -1.41 -19.83
CA GLY A 121 -11.87 -1.35 -19.49
C GLY A 121 -12.61 -0.19 -20.16
N PHE A 122 -12.00 0.99 -20.23
CA PHE A 122 -12.68 2.24 -20.62
C PHE A 122 -11.98 3.01 -21.75
N GLY A 123 -10.79 2.59 -22.19
CA GLY A 123 -9.99 3.25 -23.24
C GLY A 123 -9.28 4.51 -22.75
N THR A 124 -10.03 5.49 -22.23
CA THR A 124 -9.49 6.75 -21.70
C THR A 124 -9.35 6.71 -20.18
N ILE A 125 -8.19 7.13 -19.69
CA ILE A 125 -7.89 7.19 -18.25
C ILE A 125 -8.41 8.51 -17.68
N THR A 126 -9.46 8.44 -16.87
CA THR A 126 -10.04 9.57 -16.13
C THR A 126 -10.19 9.19 -14.66
N GLY A 127 -10.23 10.16 -13.74
CA GLY A 127 -10.31 9.86 -12.30
C GLY A 127 -11.53 8.99 -11.96
N ALA A 128 -12.68 9.29 -12.56
CA ALA A 128 -13.90 8.52 -12.36
C ALA A 128 -13.79 7.07 -12.83
N ASN A 129 -13.08 6.80 -13.93
CA ASN A 129 -12.86 5.44 -14.43
C ASN A 129 -11.89 4.68 -13.52
N VAL A 130 -10.83 5.33 -13.04
CA VAL A 130 -9.85 4.74 -12.14
C VAL A 130 -10.50 4.30 -10.83
N PHE A 131 -11.28 5.18 -10.18
CA PHE A 131 -11.96 4.83 -8.92
C PHE A 131 -13.01 3.71 -9.08
N LYS A 132 -13.65 3.61 -10.26
CA LYS A 132 -14.55 2.48 -10.57
C LYS A 132 -13.82 1.15 -10.73
N VAL A 133 -12.62 1.15 -11.32
CA VAL A 133 -11.82 -0.06 -11.51
C VAL A 133 -11.16 -0.50 -10.21
N CYS A 134 -10.67 0.46 -9.43
CA CYS A 134 -9.99 0.18 -8.16
C CYS A 134 -10.95 -0.13 -7.01
N ASP A 135 -12.26 0.05 -7.22
CA ASP A 135 -13.31 -0.09 -6.21
C ASP A 135 -13.01 0.66 -4.90
N GLU A 136 -12.42 1.86 -5.02
CA GLU A 136 -12.14 2.73 -3.89
C GLU A 136 -13.14 3.90 -3.83
N PRO A 137 -13.57 4.31 -2.62
CA PRO A 137 -14.46 5.46 -2.45
C PRO A 137 -13.76 6.76 -2.88
N HIS A 138 -14.48 7.60 -3.62
CA HIS A 138 -13.95 8.87 -4.10
C HIS A 138 -13.47 9.76 -2.93
N PRO A 139 -12.23 10.29 -2.96
CA PRO A 139 -11.63 11.00 -1.83
C PRO A 139 -12.42 12.25 -1.42
N MET A 140 -13.07 12.94 -2.36
CA MET A 140 -13.95 14.09 -2.08
C MET A 140 -15.12 13.74 -1.15
N LEU A 141 -15.76 12.57 -1.31
CA LEU A 141 -16.87 12.16 -0.44
C LEU A 141 -16.39 11.98 1.01
N ILE A 142 -15.19 11.43 1.19
CA ILE A 142 -14.58 11.23 2.50
C ILE A 142 -14.12 12.56 3.09
N GLN A 143 -13.60 13.46 2.26
CA GLN A 143 -13.24 14.82 2.67
C GLN A 143 -14.47 15.57 3.19
N ASP A 144 -15.58 15.56 2.44
CA ASP A 144 -16.84 16.18 2.85
C ASP A 144 -17.37 15.57 4.16
N MET A 145 -17.26 14.25 4.30
CA MET A 145 -17.65 13.55 5.53
C MET A 145 -16.83 14.00 6.74
N LEU A 146 -15.50 14.09 6.60
CA LEU A 146 -14.61 14.56 7.66
C LEU A 146 -14.83 16.05 7.98
N GLN A 147 -15.13 16.87 6.97
CA GLN A 147 -15.52 18.26 7.18
C GLN A 147 -16.84 18.37 7.95
N HIS A 148 -17.84 17.55 7.63
CA HIS A 148 -19.08 17.52 8.42
C HIS A 148 -18.84 17.09 9.86
N CYS A 149 -17.94 16.13 10.11
CA CYS A 149 -17.52 15.80 11.47
C CYS A 149 -16.83 16.97 12.18
N ALA A 150 -15.99 17.73 11.49
CA ALA A 150 -15.33 18.91 12.05
C ALA A 150 -16.30 20.05 12.38
N HIS A 151 -17.42 20.16 11.65
CA HIS A 151 -18.50 21.11 11.95
C HIS A 151 -19.56 20.54 12.90
N ASN A 152 -19.29 19.38 13.52
CA ASN A 152 -20.19 18.69 14.45
C ASN A 152 -21.57 18.31 13.84
N ASP A 153 -21.64 18.07 12.53
CA ASP A 153 -22.85 17.61 11.84
C ASP A 153 -22.79 16.10 11.58
N ILE A 154 -23.10 15.33 12.62
CA ILE A 154 -23.10 13.86 12.55
C ILE A 154 -24.13 13.33 11.53
N HIS A 155 -25.26 14.01 11.35
CA HIS A 155 -26.33 13.55 10.46
C HIS A 155 -25.88 13.57 9.00
N LYS A 156 -25.24 14.66 8.56
CA LYS A 156 -24.69 14.73 7.19
C LYS A 156 -23.54 13.74 6.99
N ALA A 157 -22.62 13.62 7.95
CA ALA A 157 -21.53 12.66 7.88
C ALA A 157 -22.04 11.21 7.80
N TYR A 158 -23.03 10.85 8.62
CA TYR A 158 -23.64 9.52 8.63
C TYR A 158 -24.37 9.19 7.31
N LYS A 159 -24.99 10.19 6.67
CA LYS A 159 -25.61 10.02 5.35
C LYS A 159 -24.58 9.61 4.28
N ILE A 160 -23.39 10.21 4.32
CA ILE A 160 -22.29 9.86 3.41
C ILE A 160 -21.77 8.45 3.73
N LEU A 161 -21.53 8.14 5.00
CA LEU A 161 -21.09 6.80 5.41
C LEU A 161 -22.08 5.71 4.98
N THR A 162 -23.38 5.94 5.20
CA THR A 162 -24.43 4.99 4.80
C THR A 162 -24.49 4.84 3.28
N LYS A 163 -24.22 5.91 2.52
CA LYS A 163 -24.11 5.84 1.05
C LYS A 163 -22.93 4.95 0.65
N LEU A 164 -21.75 5.14 1.25
CA LEU A 164 -20.57 4.29 0.99
C LEU A 164 -20.85 2.82 1.35
N TRP A 165 -21.48 2.58 2.49
CA TRP A 165 -21.87 1.23 2.92
C TRP A 165 -22.84 0.56 1.94
N ARG A 166 -23.84 1.30 1.44
CA ARG A 166 -24.81 0.78 0.46
C ARG A 166 -24.21 0.49 -0.90
N LEU A 167 -23.12 1.17 -1.26
CA LEU A 167 -22.38 0.90 -2.50
C LEU A 167 -21.56 -0.40 -2.40
N GLY A 168 -21.42 -0.98 -1.21
CA GLY A 168 -20.75 -2.27 -1.01
C GLY A 168 -19.27 -2.18 -0.66
N TYR A 169 -18.74 -0.98 -0.41
CA TYR A 169 -17.34 -0.81 0.01
C TYR A 169 -17.07 -1.51 1.34
N ALA A 170 -15.93 -2.19 1.43
CA ALA A 170 -15.52 -2.85 2.66
C ALA A 170 -15.15 -1.81 3.75
N SER A 171 -15.39 -2.17 5.00
CA SER A 171 -15.09 -1.31 6.16
C SER A 171 -13.61 -0.95 6.25
N GLU A 172 -12.74 -1.87 5.84
CA GLU A 172 -11.29 -1.70 5.77
C GLU A 172 -10.91 -0.60 4.76
N ASP A 173 -11.48 -0.63 3.56
CA ASP A 173 -11.23 0.36 2.51
C ASP A 173 -11.76 1.74 2.90
N ILE A 174 -12.93 1.80 3.55
CA ILE A 174 -13.52 3.04 4.06
C ILE A 174 -12.58 3.66 5.10
N ILE A 175 -12.14 2.90 6.11
CA ILE A 175 -11.23 3.42 7.16
C ILE A 175 -9.87 3.77 6.60
N GLY A 176 -9.32 2.94 5.71
CA GLY A 176 -8.05 3.18 5.03
C GLY A 176 -8.07 4.53 4.31
N ASN A 177 -9.14 4.81 3.55
CA ASN A 177 -9.28 6.08 2.86
C ASN A 177 -9.59 7.25 3.80
N ILE A 178 -10.37 7.06 4.87
CA ILE A 178 -10.56 8.06 5.93
C ILE A 178 -9.21 8.50 6.51
N PHE A 179 -8.33 7.55 6.83
CA PHE A 179 -7.00 7.83 7.35
C PHE A 179 -6.13 8.59 6.34
N ARG A 180 -6.15 8.20 5.06
CA ARG A 180 -5.40 8.87 3.97
C ARG A 180 -5.85 10.32 3.81
N VAL A 181 -7.16 10.57 3.74
CA VAL A 181 -7.73 11.90 3.54
C VAL A 181 -7.54 12.77 4.79
N CYS A 182 -7.69 12.20 6.00
CA CYS A 182 -7.49 12.94 7.26
C CYS A 182 -6.07 13.51 7.40
N LYS A 183 -5.05 12.81 6.90
CA LYS A 183 -3.66 13.32 6.91
C LYS A 183 -3.47 14.57 6.05
N ARG A 184 -4.18 14.65 4.92
CA ARG A 184 -4.11 15.77 3.96
C ARG A 184 -5.14 16.88 4.26
N LEU A 185 -6.05 16.65 5.22
CA LEU A 185 -7.11 17.59 5.54
C LEU A 185 -6.57 18.87 6.21
N ASN A 186 -7.07 20.03 5.80
CA ASN A 186 -6.74 21.32 6.40
C ASN A 186 -7.67 21.62 7.59
N ILE A 187 -7.32 21.10 8.76
CA ILE A 187 -7.95 21.37 10.06
C ILE A 187 -6.87 21.69 11.09
N ASP A 188 -7.27 22.21 12.26
CA ASP A 188 -6.39 22.44 13.40
C ASP A 188 -5.54 21.19 13.72
N GLU A 189 -4.25 21.40 14.03
CA GLU A 189 -3.29 20.32 14.21
C GLU A 189 -3.64 19.43 15.41
N HIS A 190 -4.09 20.03 16.52
CA HIS A 190 -4.48 19.27 17.70
C HIS A 190 -5.75 18.45 17.44
N MET A 191 -6.72 19.02 16.74
CA MET A 191 -7.92 18.29 16.29
C MET A 191 -7.54 17.14 15.35
N LYS A 192 -6.65 17.39 14.38
CA LYS A 192 -6.17 16.38 13.42
C LYS A 192 -5.51 15.19 14.10
N LEU A 193 -4.65 15.44 15.08
CA LEU A 193 -3.98 14.37 15.83
C LEU A 193 -4.98 13.50 16.60
N ASN A 194 -5.99 14.11 17.22
CA ASN A 194 -7.05 13.37 17.90
C ASN A 194 -7.93 12.57 16.92
N PHE A 195 -8.22 13.11 15.73
CA PHE A 195 -8.91 12.37 14.68
C PHE A 195 -8.11 11.14 14.24
N ILE A 196 -6.82 11.33 13.95
CA ILE A 196 -5.91 10.23 13.56
C ILE A 196 -5.87 9.14 14.64
N LYS A 197 -5.85 9.52 15.92
CA LYS A 197 -5.88 8.58 17.05
C LYS A 197 -7.14 7.72 17.04
N GLU A 198 -8.33 8.32 16.97
CA GLU A 198 -9.59 7.57 16.98
C GLU A 198 -9.80 6.73 15.71
N ILE A 199 -9.35 7.23 14.55
CA ILE A 199 -9.32 6.47 13.30
C ILE A 199 -8.43 5.24 13.46
N GLY A 200 -7.24 5.39 14.03
CA GLY A 200 -6.31 4.27 14.27
C GLY A 200 -6.87 3.21 15.22
N ILE A 201 -7.50 3.63 16.32
CA ILE A 201 -8.15 2.70 17.26
C ILE A 201 -9.29 1.93 16.57
N THR A 202 -10.09 2.61 15.75
CA THR A 202 -11.17 1.96 15.00
C THR A 202 -10.63 1.02 13.94
N HIS A 203 -9.56 1.42 13.24
CA HIS A 203 -8.91 0.57 12.25
C HIS A 203 -8.44 -0.75 12.85
N MET A 204 -7.79 -0.71 14.01
CA MET A 204 -7.36 -1.91 14.74
C MET A 204 -8.55 -2.84 15.05
N LYS A 205 -9.66 -2.29 15.54
CA LYS A 205 -10.88 -3.08 15.83
C LYS A 205 -11.49 -3.73 14.58
N VAL A 206 -11.46 -3.02 13.45
CA VAL A 206 -11.95 -3.57 12.18
C VAL A 206 -11.06 -4.71 11.70
N VAL A 207 -9.74 -4.57 11.80
CA VAL A 207 -8.78 -5.63 11.46
C VAL A 207 -8.92 -6.84 12.39
N ASP A 208 -9.26 -6.63 13.67
CA ASP A 208 -9.60 -7.71 14.62
C ASP A 208 -10.93 -8.43 14.29
N GLY A 209 -11.65 -8.00 13.25
CA GLY A 209 -12.86 -8.63 12.74
C GLY A 209 -14.17 -7.92 13.12
N LEU A 210 -14.14 -6.80 13.85
CA LEU A 210 -15.33 -6.01 14.16
C LEU A 210 -15.62 -5.00 13.03
N ASN A 211 -16.07 -5.51 11.88
CA ASN A 211 -16.26 -4.71 10.67
C ASN A 211 -17.67 -4.14 10.48
N SER A 212 -18.51 -4.06 11.52
CA SER A 212 -19.91 -3.64 11.38
C SER A 212 -20.08 -2.13 11.13
N LEU A 213 -21.17 -1.75 10.45
CA LEU A 213 -21.57 -0.35 10.26
C LEU A 213 -21.65 0.43 11.59
N LEU A 214 -21.99 -0.26 12.69
CA LEU A 214 -22.02 0.33 14.02
C LEU A 214 -20.65 0.82 14.48
N GLN A 215 -19.56 0.11 14.17
CA GLN A 215 -18.20 0.56 14.49
C GLN A 215 -17.83 1.82 13.71
N LEU A 216 -18.16 1.87 12.42
CA LEU A 216 -17.93 3.07 11.60
C LEU A 216 -18.78 4.26 12.07
N THR A 217 -20.01 4.01 12.50
CA THR A 217 -20.88 5.04 13.07
C THR A 217 -20.33 5.54 14.41
N SER A 218 -19.81 4.64 15.24
CA SER A 218 -19.14 4.99 16.51
C SER A 218 -17.91 5.87 16.26
N LEU A 219 -17.15 5.59 15.21
CA LEU A 219 -16.04 6.46 14.79
C LEU A 219 -16.53 7.87 14.48
N LEU A 220 -17.55 8.04 13.64
CA LEU A 220 -18.09 9.36 13.31
C LEU A 220 -18.55 10.13 14.57
N ALA A 221 -19.25 9.45 15.48
CA ALA A 221 -19.70 10.05 16.72
C ALA A 221 -18.52 10.56 17.57
N LYS A 222 -17.46 9.75 17.71
CA LYS A 222 -16.25 10.14 18.44
C LYS A 222 -15.53 11.32 17.79
N LEU A 223 -15.46 11.37 16.46
CA LEU A 223 -14.87 12.49 15.74
C LEU A 223 -15.66 13.79 15.98
N CYS A 224 -16.98 13.73 16.01
CA CYS A 224 -17.84 14.89 16.31
C CYS A 224 -17.65 15.37 17.76
N VAL A 225 -17.57 14.46 18.74
CA VAL A 225 -17.29 14.80 20.14
C VAL A 225 -15.94 15.49 20.30
N ILE A 226 -14.92 15.05 19.56
CA ILE A 226 -13.60 15.73 19.57
C ILE A 226 -13.74 17.16 19.01
N ALA A 227 -14.55 17.35 17.98
CA ALA A 227 -14.81 18.67 17.41
C ALA A 227 -15.60 19.59 18.34
N GLU A 228 -16.41 19.06 19.26
CA GLU A 228 -17.10 19.86 20.31
C GLU A 228 -16.17 20.33 21.42
N THR A 229 -15.11 19.58 21.70
CA THR A 229 -14.17 19.90 22.79
C THR A 229 -13.16 21.01 22.46
N HIS A 230 -13.18 21.52 21.22
CA HIS A 230 -12.38 22.65 20.72
C HIS A 230 -13.28 23.74 20.17
#